data_AF-A0A8S2FHJ4-F1
#
_entry.id   AF-A0A8S2FHJ4-F1
#
_cell.length_a   1.000
_cell.length_b   1.000
_cell.length_c   1.000
_cell.angle_alpha   90.00
_cell.angle_beta   90.00
_cell.angle_gamma   90.00
#
_symmetry.space_group_name_H-M   'P 1'
#
loop_
_entity.id
_entity.type
_entity.pdbx_description
1 polymer ?
#
loop_
_entity_poly.entity_id
_entity_poly.type
_entity_poly.pdbx_seq_one_letter_code
_entity_poly.pdbx_strand_id
1 'polypeptide(L)'
;MGSVFRISSVDKLGSGIWIVKLVLNGDEDIELRRLIDHTKKEIQGSNDFFTLGSLLMKMGEHDKAEEFYLMMLKTSSLNDRGIGAIYNKLGLSYWERRNNAQALLYYNKSLDIYKKCLPAGSASLATVYAGIGAVYKAEGDLDQALMYMQKALKIQEKSLLPDDPGLATMYNNRKYSVITFISIVSVADECNERDTS
;
A
#
# COMPACT_ATOMS: atom_id res chain seq x y z
N MET A 1 23.83 10.66 -10.05
CA MET A 1 23.71 10.33 -8.62
C MET A 1 24.03 11.59 -7.84
N GLY A 2 23.04 12.23 -7.25
CA GLY A 2 23.25 13.39 -6.39
C GLY A 2 23.11 12.96 -4.93
N SER A 3 24.03 13.37 -4.06
CA SER A 3 23.92 13.17 -2.62
C SER A 3 23.30 14.41 -1.99
N VAL A 4 22.30 14.22 -1.13
CA VAL A 4 21.64 15.30 -0.39
C VAL A 4 22.25 15.34 1.02
N PHE A 5 22.67 16.53 1.45
CA PHE A 5 23.26 16.77 2.75
C PHE A 5 22.40 17.75 3.55
N ARG A 6 22.32 17.56 4.87
CA ARG A 6 21.75 18.57 5.78
C ARG A 6 22.85 19.30 6.53
N ILE A 7 22.63 20.58 6.82
CA ILE A 7 23.51 21.36 7.70
C ILE A 7 23.18 20.99 9.15
N SER A 8 24.14 20.39 9.87
CA SER A 8 23.98 20.02 11.28
C SER A 8 24.36 21.13 12.24
N SER A 9 25.37 21.93 11.89
CA SER A 9 25.73 23.13 12.64
C SER A 9 26.50 24.12 11.77
N VAL A 10 26.47 25.39 12.17
CA VAL A 10 27.27 26.46 11.60
C VAL A 10 28.00 27.15 12.75
N ASP A 11 29.30 26.85 12.87
CA ASP A 11 30.13 27.29 13.97
C ASP A 11 31.11 28.36 13.47
N LYS A 12 31.22 29.50 14.16
CA LYS A 12 32.18 30.57 13.81
C LYS A 12 33.53 30.30 14.47
N LEU A 13 34.58 30.12 13.66
CA LEU A 13 35.92 29.80 14.17
C LEU A 13 36.81 31.05 14.37
N GLY A 14 36.44 32.19 13.78
CA GLY A 14 37.22 33.42 13.87
C GLY A 14 36.61 34.59 13.09
N SER A 15 37.39 35.64 12.83
CA SER A 15 36.95 36.82 12.07
C SER A 15 36.73 36.47 10.60
N GLY A 16 35.51 36.02 10.27
CA GLY A 16 35.05 35.78 8.91
C GLY A 16 35.05 34.32 8.46
N ILE A 17 35.49 33.38 9.31
CA ILE A 17 35.53 31.94 8.98
C ILE A 17 34.38 31.21 9.68
N TRP A 18 33.61 30.49 8.89
CA TRP A 18 32.48 29.66 9.34
C TRP A 18 32.74 28.21 8.95
N ILE A 19 32.54 27.30 9.91
CA ILE A 19 32.53 25.86 9.69
C ILE A 19 31.08 25.42 9.57
N VAL A 20 30.70 24.90 8.41
CA VAL A 20 29.41 24.26 8.18
C VAL A 20 29.62 22.76 8.28
N LYS A 21 29.07 22.13 9.31
CA LYS A 21 29.08 20.67 9.42
C LYS A 21 27.89 20.13 8.62
N LEU A 22 28.20 19.25 7.67
CA LEU A 22 27.22 18.59 6.81
C LEU A 22 27.09 17.12 7.18
N VAL A 23 25.86 16.62 7.22
CA VAL A 23 25.57 15.19 7.44
C VAL A 23 24.97 14.64 6.17
N LEU A 24 25.57 13.56 5.64
CA LEU A 24 25.04 12.81 4.51
C LEU A 24 23.71 12.19 4.95
N ASN A 25 22.63 12.43 4.20
CA ASN A 25 21.37 11.74 4.48
C ASN A 25 21.51 10.27 4.06
N GLY A 26 21.51 9.37 5.04
CA GLY A 26 21.55 7.91 4.85
C GLY A 26 21.09 7.14 6.10
N ASP A 27 20.21 6.17 5.84
CA ASP A 27 19.69 4.99 6.59
C ASP A 27 19.07 5.12 7.99
N GLU A 28 19.29 6.20 8.73
CA GLU A 28 18.53 6.47 9.96
C GLU A 28 18.10 7.93 9.98
N ASP A 29 17.07 8.28 9.20
CA ASP A 29 16.52 9.63 9.18
C ASP A 29 15.96 9.98 10.59
N ILE A 30 16.79 10.68 11.37
CA ILE A 30 16.47 11.13 12.74
C ILE A 30 15.22 12.03 12.74
N GLU A 31 14.99 12.80 11.67
CA GLU A 31 13.81 13.65 11.57
C GLU A 31 12.57 12.80 11.31
N LEU A 32 12.66 11.75 10.49
CA LEU A 32 11.58 10.77 10.33
C LEU A 32 11.31 10.04 11.65
N ARG A 33 12.34 9.65 12.41
CA ARG A 33 12.18 9.05 13.75
C ARG A 33 11.49 9.99 14.72
N ARG A 34 11.91 11.26 14.77
CA ARG A 34 11.30 12.29 15.62
C ARG A 34 9.86 12.56 15.24
N LEU A 35 9.57 12.62 13.94
CA LEU A 35 8.21 12.77 13.43
C LEU A 35 7.37 11.57 13.86
N ILE A 36 7.87 10.33 13.67
CA ILE A 36 7.21 9.10 14.12
C ILE A 36 6.91 9.14 15.61
N ASP A 37 7.88 9.48 16.45
CA ASP A 37 7.71 9.52 17.91
C ASP A 37 6.75 10.63 18.36
N HIS A 38 6.79 11.78 17.69
CA HIS A 38 5.86 12.88 17.93
C HIS A 38 4.43 12.46 17.55
N THR A 39 4.25 11.93 16.34
CA THR A 39 2.97 11.37 15.88
C THR A 39 2.50 10.24 16.79
N LYS A 40 3.39 9.38 17.31
CA LYS A 40 3.06 8.33 18.29
C LYS A 40 2.47 8.86 19.58
N LYS A 41 2.95 10.02 20.03
CA LYS A 41 2.44 10.68 21.23
C LYS A 41 1.13 11.39 20.96
N GLU A 42 1.01 12.10 19.84
CA GLU A 42 -0.21 12.83 19.48
C GLU A 42 -1.40 11.90 19.18
N ILE A 43 -1.14 10.73 18.61
CA ILE A 43 -2.16 9.78 18.15
C ILE A 43 -2.66 8.82 19.25
N GLN A 44 -2.28 8.97 20.53
CA GLN A 44 -2.76 8.10 21.62
C GLN A 44 -4.31 8.05 21.81
N GLY A 45 -5.09 8.82 21.03
CA GLY A 45 -6.55 8.69 20.91
C GLY A 45 -7.12 8.41 19.50
N SER A 46 -6.32 8.22 18.44
CA SER A 46 -6.85 7.99 17.07
C SER A 46 -6.13 6.86 16.31
N ASN A 47 -6.76 6.30 15.30
CA ASN A 47 -6.28 5.11 14.57
C ASN A 47 -5.20 5.41 13.50
N ASP A 48 -4.50 6.54 13.56
CA ASP A 48 -4.10 7.22 12.33
C ASP A 48 -2.58 7.28 12.06
N PHE A 49 -1.80 6.29 12.51
CA PHE A 49 -0.45 6.08 11.97
C PHE A 49 -0.46 5.78 10.47
N PHE A 50 -1.54 5.14 10.00
CA PHE A 50 -1.78 4.92 8.57
C PHE A 50 -1.99 6.23 7.80
N THR A 51 -2.46 7.28 8.47
CA THR A 51 -2.80 8.56 7.85
C THR A 51 -1.56 9.30 7.38
N LEU A 52 -0.47 9.29 8.16
CA LEU A 52 0.78 9.93 7.73
C LEU A 52 1.40 9.21 6.53
N GLY A 53 1.55 7.88 6.60
CA GLY A 53 2.05 7.11 5.45
C GLY A 53 1.16 7.28 4.20
N SER A 54 -0.16 7.33 4.39
CA SER A 54 -1.08 7.59 3.27
C SER A 54 -1.00 9.03 2.76
N LEU A 55 -0.66 10.00 3.59
CA LEU A 55 -0.46 11.39 3.20
C LEU A 55 0.82 11.52 2.38
N LEU A 56 1.92 10.89 2.83
CA LEU A 56 3.18 10.81 2.08
C LEU A 56 2.94 10.21 0.68
N MET A 57 2.18 9.12 0.60
CA MET A 57 1.74 8.53 -0.66
C MET A 57 0.96 9.52 -1.54
N LYS A 58 -0.02 10.25 -0.97
CA LYS A 58 -0.79 11.26 -1.71
C LYS A 58 0.05 12.45 -2.18
N MET A 59 1.13 12.76 -1.48
CA MET A 59 2.08 13.81 -1.86
C MET A 59 3.11 13.33 -2.88
N GLY A 60 3.07 12.05 -3.30
CA GLY A 60 4.04 11.46 -4.23
C GLY A 60 5.39 11.11 -3.57
N GLU A 61 5.48 11.25 -2.25
CA GLU A 61 6.67 10.98 -1.43
C GLU A 61 6.76 9.47 -1.11
N HIS A 62 6.81 8.64 -2.17
CA HIS A 62 6.72 7.18 -2.07
C HIS A 62 7.88 6.56 -1.28
N ASP A 63 9.11 7.07 -1.42
CA ASP A 63 10.28 6.58 -0.69
C ASP A 63 10.14 6.82 0.82
N LYS A 64 9.74 8.03 1.21
CA LYS A 64 9.50 8.37 2.63
C LYS A 64 8.35 7.56 3.22
N ALA A 65 7.28 7.33 2.44
CA ALA A 65 6.17 6.49 2.86
C ALA A 65 6.62 5.04 3.11
N GLU A 66 7.45 4.50 2.23
CA GLU A 66 8.03 3.18 2.38
C GLU A 66 8.94 3.07 3.61
N GLU A 67 9.88 4.00 3.78
CA GLU A 67 10.77 4.05 4.94
C GLU A 67 9.96 4.10 6.25
N PHE A 68 8.92 4.95 6.28
CA PHE A 68 8.01 5.06 7.41
C PHE A 68 7.31 3.72 7.71
N TYR A 69 6.76 3.06 6.70
CA TYR A 69 6.11 1.76 6.84
C TYR A 69 7.06 0.65 7.29
N LEU A 70 8.27 0.58 6.73
CA LEU A 70 9.29 -0.39 7.13
C LEU A 70 9.78 -0.14 8.57
N MET A 71 9.93 1.13 8.97
CA MET A 71 10.27 1.47 10.35
C MET A 71 9.15 1.11 11.32
N MET A 72 7.88 1.32 10.94
CA MET A 72 6.74 0.91 11.76
C MET A 72 6.72 -0.59 12.01
N LEU A 73 7.03 -1.41 11.00
CA LEU A 73 7.13 -2.87 11.15
C LEU A 73 8.24 -3.30 12.10
N LYS A 74 9.33 -2.52 12.21
CA LYS A 74 10.47 -2.83 13.09
C LYS A 74 10.31 -2.33 14.52
N THR A 75 9.67 -1.18 14.72
CA THR A 75 9.71 -0.41 15.99
C THR A 75 8.40 -0.40 16.77
N SER A 76 7.29 -0.81 16.16
CA SER A 76 5.97 -0.73 16.79
C SER A 76 5.47 -2.12 17.18
N SER A 77 4.83 -2.23 18.34
CA SER A 77 4.08 -3.42 18.77
C SER A 77 2.74 -3.49 18.03
N LEU A 78 2.77 -3.58 16.70
CA LEU A 78 1.57 -3.74 15.89
C LEU A 78 1.02 -5.15 16.10
N ASN A 79 -0.31 -5.25 16.23
CA ASN A 79 -0.98 -6.55 16.11
C ASN A 79 -0.94 -7.03 14.65
N ASP A 80 -1.24 -8.31 14.43
CA ASP A 80 -1.26 -8.92 13.10
C ASP A 80 -2.10 -8.12 12.09
N ARG A 81 -3.25 -7.59 12.51
CA ARG A 81 -4.09 -6.75 11.66
C ARG A 81 -3.36 -5.48 11.20
N GLY A 82 -2.64 -4.82 12.10
CA GLY A 82 -1.82 -3.65 11.79
C GLY A 82 -0.68 -3.99 10.83
N ILE A 83 0.03 -5.09 11.07
CA ILE A 83 1.12 -5.56 10.20
C ILE A 83 0.59 -5.86 8.79
N GLY A 84 -0.54 -6.59 8.68
CA GLY A 84 -1.18 -6.87 7.41
C GLY A 84 -1.58 -5.61 6.65
N ALA A 85 -2.06 -4.57 7.35
CA ALA A 85 -2.42 -3.29 6.74
C ALA A 85 -1.20 -2.55 6.19
N ILE A 86 -0.08 -2.53 6.93
CA ILE A 86 1.16 -1.91 6.47
C ILE A 86 1.69 -2.60 5.21
N TYR A 87 1.70 -3.94 5.17
CA TYR A 87 2.10 -4.66 3.96
C TYR A 87 1.18 -4.41 2.76
N ASN A 88 -0.13 -4.25 2.97
CA ASN A 88 -1.03 -3.87 1.89
C ASN A 88 -0.70 -2.47 1.33
N LYS A 89 -0.31 -1.51 2.20
CA LYS A 89 0.10 -0.16 1.78
C LYS A 89 1.43 -0.17 1.03
N LEU A 90 2.39 -0.97 1.47
CA LEU A 90 3.64 -1.20 0.74
C LEU A 90 3.37 -1.81 -0.65
N GLY A 91 2.50 -2.81 -0.73
CA GLY A 91 2.08 -3.39 -2.02
C GLY A 91 1.48 -2.35 -2.97
N LEU A 92 0.61 -1.48 -2.46
CA LEU A 92 0.05 -0.37 -3.24
C LEU A 92 1.10 0.63 -3.70
N SER A 93 2.06 0.98 -2.83
CA SER A 93 3.15 1.90 -3.19
C SER A 93 3.97 1.37 -4.36
N TYR A 94 4.40 0.11 -4.27
CA TYR A 94 5.16 -0.51 -5.35
C TYR A 94 4.35 -0.68 -6.64
N TRP A 95 3.05 -0.94 -6.52
CA TRP A 95 2.14 -1.00 -7.66
C TRP A 95 2.04 0.36 -8.39
N GLU A 96 1.86 1.46 -7.65
CA GLU A 96 1.80 2.81 -8.23
C GLU A 96 3.11 3.19 -8.93
N ARG A 97 4.24 2.65 -8.45
CA ARG A 97 5.57 2.78 -9.07
C ARG A 97 5.83 1.80 -10.22
N ARG A 98 4.81 1.01 -10.62
CA ARG A 98 4.89 -0.05 -11.65
C ARG A 98 5.95 -1.13 -11.38
N ASN A 99 6.29 -1.34 -10.11
CA ASN A 99 7.17 -2.44 -9.69
C ASN A 99 6.30 -3.61 -9.21
N ASN A 100 5.87 -4.41 -10.18
CA ASN A 100 4.91 -5.50 -9.96
C ASN A 100 5.45 -6.60 -9.04
N ALA A 101 6.73 -6.94 -9.16
CA ALA A 101 7.35 -7.99 -8.35
C ALA A 101 7.33 -7.66 -6.86
N GLN A 102 7.69 -6.43 -6.48
CA GLN A 102 7.61 -5.97 -5.09
C GLN A 102 6.16 -5.80 -4.64
N ALA A 103 5.28 -5.32 -5.51
CA ALA A 103 3.85 -5.20 -5.20
C ALA A 103 3.25 -6.56 -4.81
N LEU A 104 3.48 -7.60 -5.62
CA LEU A 104 3.03 -8.97 -5.34
C LEU A 104 3.65 -9.53 -4.05
N LEU A 105 4.95 -9.29 -3.82
CA LEU A 105 5.61 -9.73 -2.59
C LEU A 105 4.89 -9.19 -1.34
N TYR A 106 4.64 -7.88 -1.30
CA TYR A 106 4.02 -7.24 -0.14
C TYR A 106 2.52 -7.54 -0.04
N TYR A 107 1.79 -7.61 -1.15
CA TYR A 107 0.40 -8.06 -1.12
C TYR A 107 0.26 -9.50 -0.61
N ASN A 108 1.15 -10.42 -1.01
CA ASN A 108 1.11 -11.79 -0.50
C ASN A 108 1.43 -11.86 1.00
N LYS A 109 2.43 -11.09 1.48
CA LYS A 109 2.69 -10.96 2.94
C LYS A 109 1.47 -10.44 3.69
N SER A 110 0.76 -9.44 3.15
CA SER A 110 -0.49 -8.93 3.72
C SER A 110 -1.57 -10.01 3.75
N LEU A 111 -1.73 -10.73 2.64
CA LEU A 111 -2.73 -11.78 2.49
C LEU A 111 -2.53 -12.90 3.51
N ASP A 112 -1.30 -13.36 3.70
CA ASP A 112 -0.97 -14.45 4.63
C ASP A 112 -1.30 -14.10 6.08
N ILE A 113 -1.07 -12.85 6.46
CA ILE A 113 -1.41 -12.36 7.80
C ILE A 113 -2.92 -12.22 7.95
N TYR A 114 -3.58 -11.57 7.00
CA TYR A 114 -5.03 -11.37 7.06
C TYR A 114 -5.82 -12.68 7.01
N LYS A 115 -5.36 -13.70 6.29
CA LYS A 115 -5.98 -15.03 6.33
C LYS A 115 -5.94 -15.68 7.71
N LYS A 116 -4.91 -15.36 8.52
CA LYS A 116 -4.75 -15.90 9.88
C LYS A 116 -5.55 -15.12 10.92
N CYS A 117 -5.63 -13.78 10.77
CA CYS A 117 -6.17 -12.92 11.81
C CYS A 117 -7.55 -12.32 11.51
N LEU A 118 -8.08 -12.43 10.28
CA LEU A 118 -9.37 -11.87 9.89
C LEU A 118 -10.37 -12.96 9.46
N PRO A 119 -11.68 -12.75 9.66
CA PRO A 119 -12.71 -13.60 9.06
C PRO A 119 -12.60 -13.62 7.54
N ALA A 120 -12.90 -14.76 6.91
CA ALA A 120 -12.79 -14.96 5.46
C ALA A 120 -13.62 -13.95 4.61
N GLY A 121 -14.66 -13.35 5.19
CA GLY A 121 -15.49 -12.31 4.57
C GLY A 121 -15.02 -10.87 4.81
N SER A 122 -13.83 -10.65 5.33
CA SER A 122 -13.36 -9.29 5.64
C SER A 122 -13.10 -8.46 4.37
N ALA A 123 -13.59 -7.22 4.34
CA ALA A 123 -13.30 -6.25 3.28
C ALA A 123 -11.79 -5.98 3.08
N SER A 124 -10.97 -6.20 4.12
CA SER A 124 -9.51 -6.10 4.01
C SER A 124 -8.92 -7.21 3.13
N LEU A 125 -9.44 -8.44 3.21
CA LEU A 125 -9.05 -9.54 2.31
C LEU A 125 -9.48 -9.24 0.86
N ALA A 126 -10.68 -8.70 0.66
CA ALA A 126 -11.14 -8.30 -0.68
C ALA A 126 -10.22 -7.25 -1.31
N THR A 127 -9.75 -6.29 -0.51
CA THR A 127 -8.83 -5.25 -0.98
C THR A 127 -7.49 -5.83 -1.43
N VAL A 128 -6.91 -6.75 -0.65
CA VAL A 128 -5.63 -7.39 -1.01
C VAL A 128 -5.79 -8.27 -2.25
N TYR A 129 -6.87 -9.05 -2.35
CA TYR A 129 -7.16 -9.84 -3.55
C TYR A 129 -7.31 -8.97 -4.81
N ALA A 130 -8.01 -7.84 -4.70
CA ALA A 130 -8.13 -6.90 -5.82
C ALA A 130 -6.77 -6.28 -6.20
N GLY A 131 -5.91 -5.99 -5.22
CA GLY A 131 -4.54 -5.51 -5.46
C GLY A 131 -3.72 -6.54 -6.25
N ILE A 132 -3.71 -7.80 -5.83
CA ILE A 132 -3.01 -8.89 -6.53
C ILE A 132 -3.57 -9.07 -7.95
N GLY A 133 -4.90 -9.11 -8.09
CA GLY A 133 -5.54 -9.25 -9.41
C GLY A 133 -5.23 -8.09 -10.35
N ALA A 134 -5.12 -6.86 -9.82
CA ALA A 134 -4.71 -5.70 -10.61
C ALA A 134 -3.27 -5.81 -11.11
N VAL A 135 -2.35 -6.35 -10.30
CA VAL A 135 -0.96 -6.57 -10.71
C VAL A 135 -0.89 -7.57 -11.86
N TYR A 136 -1.49 -8.75 -11.71
CA TYR A 136 -1.52 -9.75 -12.78
C TYR A 136 -2.20 -9.24 -14.06
N LYS A 137 -3.26 -8.42 -13.92
CA LYS A 137 -3.90 -7.78 -15.07
C LYS A 137 -2.94 -6.89 -15.86
N ALA A 138 -2.06 -6.13 -15.21
CA ALA A 138 -1.08 -5.33 -15.95
C ALA A 138 0.10 -6.15 -16.49
N GLU A 139 0.38 -7.32 -15.93
CA GLU A 139 1.36 -8.26 -16.48
C GLU A 139 0.81 -9.06 -17.67
N GLY A 140 -0.51 -9.00 -17.91
CA GLY A 140 -1.19 -9.74 -18.97
C GLY A 140 -1.54 -11.18 -18.60
N ASP A 141 -1.27 -11.61 -17.36
CA ASP A 141 -1.73 -12.90 -16.83
C ASP A 141 -3.21 -12.79 -16.43
N LEU A 142 -4.07 -12.94 -17.43
CA LEU A 142 -5.51 -12.79 -17.28
C LEU A 142 -6.12 -13.90 -16.41
N ASP A 143 -5.56 -15.12 -16.44
CA ASP A 143 -6.03 -16.25 -15.64
C ASP A 143 -5.87 -15.98 -14.15
N GLN A 144 -4.67 -15.56 -13.72
CA GLN A 144 -4.42 -15.20 -12.33
C GLN A 144 -5.23 -13.95 -11.95
N ALA A 145 -5.28 -12.94 -12.82
CA ALA A 145 -6.07 -11.74 -12.58
C ALA A 145 -7.54 -12.08 -12.31
N LEU A 146 -8.14 -12.93 -13.15
CA LEU A 146 -9.52 -13.38 -13.03
C LEU A 146 -9.76 -14.11 -11.71
N MET A 147 -8.92 -15.09 -11.38
CA MET A 147 -9.03 -15.87 -10.14
C MET A 147 -9.01 -14.96 -8.90
N TYR A 148 -8.09 -14.00 -8.84
CA TYR A 148 -7.98 -13.09 -7.70
C TYR A 148 -9.12 -12.06 -7.65
N MET A 149 -9.54 -11.53 -8.80
CA MET A 149 -10.68 -10.62 -8.87
C MET A 149 -12.01 -11.30 -8.48
N GLN A 150 -12.23 -12.56 -8.86
CA GLN A 150 -13.39 -13.34 -8.42
C GLN A 150 -13.41 -13.55 -6.90
N LYS A 151 -12.24 -13.83 -6.29
CA LYS A 151 -12.13 -13.92 -4.81
C LYS A 151 -12.50 -12.61 -4.13
N ALA A 152 -12.06 -11.47 -4.67
CA ALA A 152 -12.41 -10.15 -4.15
C ALA A 152 -13.92 -9.88 -4.27
N LEU A 153 -14.51 -10.16 -5.44
CA LEU A 153 -15.93 -9.95 -5.71
C LEU A 153 -16.82 -10.78 -4.78
N LYS A 154 -16.51 -12.07 -4.59
CA LYS A 154 -17.25 -12.97 -3.71
C LYS A 154 -17.33 -12.48 -2.26
N ILE A 155 -16.30 -11.78 -1.79
CA ILE A 155 -16.30 -11.16 -0.45
C ILE A 155 -17.16 -9.90 -0.46
N GLN A 156 -17.01 -9.04 -1.48
CA GLN A 156 -17.79 -7.80 -1.60
C GLN A 156 -19.30 -8.06 -1.70
N GLU A 157 -19.71 -9.10 -2.42
CA GLU A 157 -21.13 -9.48 -2.55
C GLU A 157 -21.75 -9.92 -1.22
N LYS A 158 -20.96 -10.58 -0.36
CA LYS A 158 -21.42 -10.99 0.97
C LYS A 158 -21.45 -9.85 1.99
N SER A 159 -20.84 -8.71 1.68
CA SER A 159 -20.62 -7.59 2.60
C SER A 159 -21.57 -6.40 2.39
N LEU A 160 -22.56 -6.49 1.50
CA LEU A 160 -23.57 -5.43 1.29
C LEU A 160 -24.43 -5.29 2.57
N LEU A 161 -24.49 -4.16 3.27
CA LEU A 161 -24.51 -2.76 2.84
C LEU A 161 -23.63 -1.85 3.73
N PRO A 162 -22.92 -0.84 3.19
CA PRO A 162 -22.55 0.33 3.96
C PRO A 162 -23.74 1.32 4.03
N ASP A 163 -24.14 1.73 5.22
CA ASP A 163 -25.16 2.77 5.46
C ASP A 163 -24.72 4.17 4.98
N ASP A 164 -23.48 4.32 4.52
CA ASP A 164 -22.92 5.57 4.00
C ASP A 164 -22.98 5.62 2.45
N PRO A 165 -23.74 6.57 1.86
CA PRO A 165 -23.89 6.73 0.42
C PRO A 165 -22.58 6.96 -0.35
N GLY A 166 -21.61 7.67 0.26
CA GLY A 166 -20.34 7.99 -0.40
C GLY A 166 -19.42 6.77 -0.51
N LEU A 167 -19.40 5.95 0.55
CA LEU A 167 -18.71 4.64 0.50
C LEU A 167 -19.41 3.70 -0.47
N ALA A 168 -20.75 3.66 -0.48
CA ALA A 168 -21.52 2.82 -1.39
C ALA A 168 -21.20 3.09 -2.87
N THR A 169 -21.06 4.36 -3.29
CA THR A 169 -20.68 4.69 -4.69
C THR A 169 -19.28 4.21 -5.04
N MET A 170 -18.29 4.41 -4.17
CA MET A 170 -16.91 3.93 -4.42
C MET A 170 -16.84 2.40 -4.47
N TYR A 171 -17.54 1.71 -3.56
CA TYR A 171 -17.66 0.24 -3.58
C TYR A 171 -18.32 -0.25 -4.86
N ASN A 172 -19.40 0.39 -5.29
CA ASN A 172 -20.08 0.06 -6.54
C ASN A 172 -19.17 0.25 -7.74
N ASN A 173 -18.43 1.35 -7.85
CA ASN A 173 -17.52 1.59 -8.99
C ASN A 173 -16.41 0.53 -9.08
N ARG A 174 -15.84 0.13 -7.92
CA ARG A 174 -14.86 -0.97 -7.88
C ARG A 174 -15.49 -2.31 -8.27
N LYS A 175 -16.69 -2.61 -7.76
CA LYS A 175 -17.44 -3.82 -8.10
C LYS A 175 -17.76 -3.88 -9.60
N TYR A 176 -18.27 -2.80 -10.17
CA TYR A 176 -18.57 -2.71 -11.61
C TYR A 176 -17.32 -2.91 -12.46
N SER A 177 -16.20 -2.25 -12.13
CA SER A 177 -14.93 -2.44 -12.85
C SER A 177 -14.46 -3.90 -12.85
N VAL A 178 -14.58 -4.57 -11.71
CA VAL A 178 -14.25 -6.00 -11.56
C VAL A 178 -15.20 -6.89 -12.38
N ILE A 179 -16.51 -6.64 -12.31
CA ILE A 179 -17.50 -7.40 -13.08
C ILE A 179 -17.28 -7.23 -14.58
N THR A 180 -17.10 -5.99 -15.05
CA THR A 180 -16.87 -5.72 -16.48
C THR A 180 -15.60 -6.40 -16.98
N PHE A 181 -14.52 -6.40 -16.19
CA PHE A 181 -13.30 -7.13 -16.54
C PHE A 181 -13.54 -8.64 -16.67
N ILE A 182 -14.20 -9.25 -15.67
CA ILE A 182 -14.53 -10.68 -15.68
C ILE A 182 -15.36 -11.03 -16.92
N SER A 183 -16.42 -10.26 -17.19
CA SER A 183 -17.29 -10.50 -18.35
C SER A 183 -16.56 -10.39 -19.69
N ILE A 184 -15.67 -9.40 -19.86
CA ILE A 184 -14.90 -9.24 -21.10
C ILE A 184 -13.97 -10.43 -21.33
N VAL A 185 -13.26 -10.89 -20.30
CA VAL A 185 -12.34 -12.02 -20.41
C VAL A 185 -13.11 -13.31 -20.74
N SER A 186 -14.20 -13.61 -20.02
CA SER A 186 -14.99 -14.81 -20.28
C SER A 186 -15.59 -14.85 -21.69
N VAL A 187 -16.04 -13.71 -22.22
CA VAL A 187 -16.54 -13.64 -23.61
C VAL A 187 -15.41 -13.85 -24.62
N ALA A 188 -14.21 -13.32 -24.35
CA ALA A 188 -13.06 -13.52 -25.23
C ALA A 188 -12.63 -15.00 -25.29
N ASP A 189 -12.66 -15.71 -24.16
CA ASP A 189 -12.35 -17.14 -24.09
C ASP A 189 -13.39 -17.96 -24.88
N GLU A 190 -14.69 -17.68 -24.69
CA GLU A 190 -15.76 -18.34 -25.46
C GLU A 190 -15.64 -18.11 -26.98
N CYS A 191 -15.19 -16.93 -27.42
CA CYS A 191 -14.95 -16.65 -28.83
C CYS A 191 -13.76 -17.47 -29.36
N ASN A 192 -12.65 -17.51 -28.63
CA ASN A 192 -11.46 -18.27 -29.04
C ASN A 192 -11.71 -19.79 -29.10
N GLU A 193 -12.52 -20.34 -28.21
CA GLU A 193 -12.88 -21.76 -28.24
C GLU A 193 -13.77 -22.11 -29.45
N ARG A 194 -14.67 -21.20 -29.86
CA ARG A 194 -15.52 -21.39 -31.05
C ARG A 194 -14.76 -21.27 -32.37
N ASP A 195 -13.70 -20.48 -32.41
CA ASP A 195 -12.86 -20.32 -33.62
C ASP A 195 -11.85 -21.47 -33.80
N THR A 196 -11.64 -22.31 -32.78
CA THR A 196 -10.70 -23.44 -32.79
C THR A 196 -11.38 -24.82 -32.85
N SER A 197 -12.71 -24.88 -32.90
CA SER A 197 -13.53 -26.12 -33.00
C SER A 197 -14.21 -26.28 -34.35
#